data_AF-A0AAV3Q3F7-F1
#
_entry.id   AF-A0AAV3Q3F7-F1
#
_cell.length_a   1.000
_cell.length_b   1.000
_cell.length_c   1.000
_cell.angle_alpha   90.00
_cell.angle_beta   90.00
_cell.angle_gamma   90.00
#
_symmetry.space_group_name_H-M   'P 1'
#
loop_
_entity.id
_entity.type
_entity.pdbx_description
1 polymer ?
#
loop_
_entity_poly.entity_id
_entity_poly.type
_entity_poly.pdbx_seq_one_letter_code
_entity_poly.pdbx_strand_id
1 'polypeptide(L)'
;MQTSQISFLSLLNGLGIFGALVFGVLYALALKEKVESEATLESMRIKVKEKDIDILSMEKKFELELLNEKDIHSEQLKEANDKKQSLIDQLTSANGIISKMGQELQQKRRSTDELRAQIDSLEINLKKAENDKLELQAKLKEKLDSLEVLQGSINSLESEINSKENNIESLDTTLAEQERLFASLTLAYQQSRDQVRALESGKEKLNEELLKYKMDMELKNAAIVNLNAQLTSLQAVRDEVGRELDSTRSQYDNLKQLCAKKEASYAKLLDERREKLNMLEQQLEITMYEYNLSKTIVEELTHEREDLDKLLGNERSKVKILEEELQNKDMYLNKLKEEASDMEKQLQELRGVCSEHEVELSKVRTEFNEERESLKTNLVEARQSEDNLMSELASARNILNEKDEELQMRSHELASLAENRDSLQKQLADAYDKAETALRALKDEKETAASLNSELEELESQVLKDQEVRKSLEADLDEATRSLDEMNQKFMSSTRNLELASSRILNLEDDKNVLQRTLVEQRQISQEARKNWEDAHDIVMRLKNERESLGKKSQTLEEELASAKGEMLLLSHQINSTRIPVNHQHQQNVESDDGKTVVPVKKTTTRRRKVSPPREHS
;
A
#
# COMPACT_ATOMS: atom_id res chain seq x y z
N MET A 1 24.83 -98.83 150.89
CA MET A 1 26.29 -99.06 150.99
C MET A 1 26.84 -98.09 152.02
N GLN A 2 27.84 -98.48 152.83
CA GLN A 2 28.59 -97.68 153.85
C GLN A 2 27.73 -97.09 155.01
N THR A 3 27.86 -97.33 156.34
CA THR A 3 28.90 -97.66 157.38
C THR A 3 29.29 -96.43 158.23
N SER A 4 29.39 -96.40 159.57
CA SER A 4 29.36 -97.37 160.72
C SER A 4 28.89 -96.63 162.03
N GLN A 5 28.93 -97.01 163.34
CA GLN A 5 29.44 -98.14 164.16
C GLN A 5 28.66 -98.30 165.52
N ILE A 6 29.22 -98.95 166.58
CA ILE A 6 28.51 -99.70 167.68
C ILE A 6 29.23 -99.70 169.08
N SER A 7 28.54 -99.95 170.23
CA SER A 7 29.05 -100.59 171.51
C SER A 7 27.94 -101.04 172.55
N PHE A 8 28.24 -101.86 173.60
CA PHE A 8 27.24 -102.80 174.27
C PHE A 8 27.53 -103.38 175.74
N LEU A 9 26.48 -103.74 176.54
CA LEU A 9 26.16 -104.93 177.45
C LEU A 9 26.85 -105.39 178.82
N SER A 10 26.06 -106.01 179.77
CA SER A 10 26.35 -106.98 180.92
C SER A 10 25.09 -107.26 181.84
N LEU A 11 24.95 -108.11 182.92
CA LEU A 11 25.19 -109.58 183.22
C LEU A 11 24.28 -110.13 184.45
N LEU A 12 24.57 -111.26 185.19
CA LEU A 12 23.58 -112.11 185.97
C LEU A 12 24.06 -112.97 187.24
N ASN A 13 23.16 -113.39 188.19
CA ASN A 13 23.12 -114.53 189.23
C ASN A 13 22.79 -114.15 190.74
N GLY A 14 22.39 -114.98 191.78
CA GLY A 14 21.85 -116.39 191.94
C GLY A 14 21.86 -117.03 193.42
N LEU A 15 20.84 -117.86 193.83
CA LEU A 15 20.69 -118.83 195.02
C LEU A 15 20.61 -118.34 196.53
N GLY A 16 20.21 -119.09 197.62
CA GLY A 16 19.56 -120.42 197.89
C GLY A 16 19.53 -121.00 199.38
N ILE A 17 18.58 -121.93 199.74
CA ILE A 17 18.44 -122.88 200.96
C ILE A 17 17.81 -122.42 202.34
N PHE A 18 17.00 -123.32 202.99
CA PHE A 18 16.23 -123.28 204.30
C PHE A 18 15.07 -122.23 204.42
N GLY A 19 13.93 -122.43 205.12
CA GLY A 19 13.31 -123.63 205.76
C GLY A 19 11.93 -123.40 206.46
N ALA A 20 10.96 -124.28 206.22
CA ALA A 20 9.91 -124.77 207.16
C ALA A 20 8.76 -123.91 207.79
N LEU A 21 8.38 -122.70 207.35
CA LEU A 21 7.26 -121.96 208.04
C LEU A 21 6.25 -121.12 207.19
N VAL A 22 6.37 -121.05 205.85
CA VAL A 22 5.69 -120.00 205.07
C VAL A 22 4.54 -120.51 204.16
N PHE A 23 3.51 -121.11 204.74
CA PHE A 23 2.25 -121.42 204.02
C PHE A 23 1.17 -120.32 204.11
N GLY A 24 1.30 -119.36 205.03
CA GLY A 24 0.31 -118.29 205.22
C GLY A 24 0.45 -117.06 204.31
N VAL A 25 1.60 -116.85 203.67
CA VAL A 25 1.92 -115.59 202.95
C VAL A 25 1.63 -115.67 201.44
N LEU A 26 1.67 -116.86 200.84
CA LEU A 26 1.55 -117.03 199.39
C LEU A 26 0.17 -116.67 198.81
N TYR A 27 -0.88 -116.64 199.64
CA TYR A 27 -2.21 -116.17 199.21
C TYR A 27 -2.30 -114.64 199.07
N ALA A 28 -1.44 -113.88 199.77
CA ALA A 28 -1.47 -112.41 199.76
C ALA A 28 -0.71 -111.80 198.57
N LEU A 29 0.23 -112.53 197.96
CA LEU A 29 1.14 -111.99 196.94
C LEU A 29 0.54 -112.04 195.52
N ALA A 30 -0.14 -113.13 195.16
CA ALA A 30 -0.77 -113.30 193.84
C ALA A 30 -1.88 -112.27 193.53
N LEU A 31 -2.46 -111.65 194.56
CA LEU A 31 -3.48 -110.60 194.42
C LEU A 31 -2.89 -109.23 194.03
N LYS A 32 -1.57 -109.02 194.20
CA LYS A 32 -0.90 -107.78 193.83
C LYS A 32 -0.50 -107.74 192.35
N GLU A 33 0.02 -108.86 191.84
CA GLU A 33 0.59 -108.97 190.49
C GLU A 33 -0.44 -108.72 189.38
N LYS A 34 -1.72 -109.07 189.59
CA LYS A 34 -2.81 -108.75 188.66
C LYS A 34 -2.94 -107.24 188.40
N VAL A 35 -2.88 -106.43 189.45
CA VAL A 35 -3.17 -104.98 189.39
C VAL A 35 -2.14 -104.21 188.56
N GLU A 36 -0.87 -104.62 188.62
CA GLU A 36 0.20 -103.99 187.84
C GLU A 36 0.09 -104.31 186.34
N SER A 37 -0.38 -105.52 185.97
CA SER A 37 -0.60 -105.89 184.57
C SER A 37 -1.71 -105.07 183.89
N GLU A 38 -2.83 -104.86 184.58
CA GLU A 38 -4.04 -104.21 184.05
C GLU A 38 -3.78 -102.73 183.72
N ALA A 39 -2.94 -102.06 184.53
CA ALA A 39 -2.50 -100.68 184.29
C ALA A 39 -1.66 -100.50 183.01
N THR A 40 -0.85 -101.50 182.62
CA THR A 40 0.00 -101.40 181.41
C THR A 40 -0.80 -101.47 180.11
N LEU A 41 -1.92 -102.21 180.09
CA LEU A 41 -2.79 -102.33 178.92
C LEU A 41 -3.54 -101.03 178.62
N GLU A 42 -4.04 -100.34 179.64
CA GLU A 42 -4.79 -99.09 179.45
C GLU A 42 -3.89 -97.98 178.88
N SER A 43 -2.60 -97.97 179.25
CA SER A 43 -1.59 -97.06 178.67
C SER A 43 -1.41 -97.24 177.16
N MET A 44 -1.43 -98.47 176.65
CA MET A 44 -1.30 -98.72 175.21
C MET A 44 -2.55 -98.28 174.43
N ARG A 45 -3.75 -98.44 175.00
CA ARG A 45 -5.01 -98.02 174.37
C ARG A 45 -5.07 -96.52 174.09
N ILE A 46 -4.48 -95.70 174.95
CA ILE A 46 -4.42 -94.23 174.77
C ILE A 46 -3.58 -93.88 173.54
N LYS A 47 -2.36 -94.45 173.43
CA LYS A 47 -1.42 -94.16 172.33
C LYS A 47 -1.89 -94.58 170.94
N VAL A 48 -2.79 -95.57 170.84
CA VAL A 48 -3.38 -95.95 169.55
C VAL A 48 -4.33 -94.85 169.07
N LYS A 49 -5.27 -94.42 169.93
CA LYS A 49 -6.21 -93.32 169.61
C LYS A 49 -5.49 -92.01 169.26
N GLU A 50 -4.37 -91.74 169.93
CA GLU A 50 -3.51 -90.58 169.67
C GLU A 50 -3.00 -90.60 168.22
N LYS A 51 -2.55 -91.75 167.72
CA LYS A 51 -2.12 -91.92 166.32
C LYS A 51 -3.25 -91.94 165.30
N ASP A 52 -4.43 -92.46 165.65
CA ASP A 52 -5.59 -92.42 164.76
C ASP A 52 -6.02 -90.96 164.48
N ILE A 53 -5.86 -90.07 165.47
CA ILE A 53 -6.10 -88.62 165.32
C ILE A 53 -5.04 -87.97 164.41
N ASP A 54 -3.76 -88.31 164.56
CA ASP A 54 -2.68 -87.81 163.68
C ASP A 54 -2.91 -88.20 162.20
N ILE A 55 -3.38 -89.43 161.95
CA ILE A 55 -3.66 -89.94 160.59
C ILE A 55 -4.81 -89.15 159.95
N LEU A 56 -5.92 -88.97 160.66
CA LEU A 56 -7.07 -88.19 160.17
C LEU A 56 -6.72 -86.71 159.91
N SER A 57 -5.78 -86.15 160.68
CA SER A 57 -5.22 -84.81 160.45
C SER A 57 -4.40 -84.74 159.15
N MET A 58 -3.58 -85.77 158.89
CA MET A 58 -2.78 -85.89 157.66
C MET A 58 -3.62 -86.07 156.40
N GLU A 59 -4.61 -86.98 156.41
CA GLU A 59 -5.49 -87.21 155.25
C GLU A 59 -6.21 -85.92 154.84
N LYS A 60 -6.78 -85.20 155.82
CA LYS A 60 -7.50 -83.95 155.60
C LYS A 60 -6.60 -82.81 155.09
N LYS A 61 -5.30 -82.83 155.40
CA LYS A 61 -4.32 -81.89 154.86
C LYS A 61 -4.01 -82.20 153.39
N PHE A 62 -3.81 -83.48 153.04
CA PHE A 62 -3.60 -83.88 151.65
C PHE A 62 -4.82 -83.59 150.78
N GLU A 63 -6.04 -83.84 151.29
CA GLU A 63 -7.29 -83.54 150.56
C GLU A 63 -7.43 -82.03 150.23
N LEU A 64 -7.03 -81.16 151.16
CA LEU A 64 -6.98 -79.70 150.94
C LEU A 64 -5.90 -79.29 149.92
N GLU A 65 -4.71 -79.88 149.97
CA GLU A 65 -3.62 -79.57 149.02
C GLU A 65 -3.99 -80.00 147.59
N LEU A 66 -4.60 -81.18 147.44
CA LEU A 66 -5.04 -81.74 146.16
C LEU A 66 -6.21 -80.95 145.54
N LEU A 67 -7.13 -80.42 146.37
CA LEU A 67 -8.19 -79.51 145.92
C LEU A 67 -7.61 -78.17 145.44
N ASN A 68 -6.69 -77.57 146.20
CA ASN A 68 -6.04 -76.31 145.86
C ASN A 68 -5.20 -76.41 144.57
N GLU A 69 -4.44 -77.50 144.38
CA GLU A 69 -3.68 -77.74 143.14
C GLU A 69 -4.59 -77.89 141.92
N LYS A 70 -5.75 -78.55 142.07
CA LYS A 70 -6.77 -78.69 141.03
C LYS A 70 -7.39 -77.34 140.65
N ASP A 71 -7.68 -76.48 141.62
CA ASP A 71 -8.24 -75.14 141.37
C ASP A 71 -7.21 -74.22 140.69
N ILE A 72 -5.93 -74.27 141.08
CA ILE A 72 -4.84 -73.56 140.40
C ILE A 72 -4.71 -74.02 138.94
N HIS A 73 -4.75 -75.33 138.66
CA HIS A 73 -4.72 -75.83 137.29
C HIS A 73 -5.95 -75.43 136.47
N SER A 74 -7.14 -75.38 137.10
CA SER A 74 -8.38 -74.87 136.48
C SER A 74 -8.22 -73.40 136.05
N GLU A 75 -7.70 -72.55 136.93
CA GLU A 75 -7.50 -71.12 136.67
C GLU A 75 -6.43 -70.87 135.59
N GLN A 76 -5.30 -71.59 135.64
CA GLN A 76 -4.26 -71.55 134.60
C GLN A 76 -4.78 -71.99 133.22
N LEU A 77 -5.56 -73.07 133.17
CA LEU A 77 -6.15 -73.57 131.92
C LEU A 77 -7.11 -72.54 131.31
N LYS A 78 -7.90 -71.87 132.15
CA LYS A 78 -8.80 -70.79 131.72
C LYS A 78 -8.01 -69.60 131.19
N GLU A 79 -7.03 -69.09 131.93
CA GLU A 79 -6.21 -67.95 131.51
C GLU A 79 -5.45 -68.23 130.19
N ALA A 80 -4.94 -69.46 130.01
CA ALA A 80 -4.33 -69.90 128.77
C ALA A 80 -5.33 -69.97 127.60
N ASN A 81 -6.56 -70.40 127.83
CA ASN A 81 -7.60 -70.44 126.81
C ASN A 81 -8.12 -69.04 126.44
N ASP A 82 -8.26 -68.13 127.41
CA ASP A 82 -8.66 -66.74 127.19
C ASP A 82 -7.56 -65.98 126.40
N LYS A 83 -6.28 -66.20 126.72
CA LYS A 83 -5.13 -65.72 125.93
C LYS A 83 -5.15 -66.27 124.50
N LYS A 84 -5.42 -67.58 124.33
CA LYS A 84 -5.55 -68.22 123.02
C LYS A 84 -6.69 -67.60 122.20
N GLN A 85 -7.85 -67.36 122.80
CA GLN A 85 -8.98 -66.73 122.12
C GLN A 85 -8.63 -65.28 121.71
N SER A 86 -8.03 -64.49 122.60
CA SER A 86 -7.58 -63.13 122.26
C SER A 86 -6.59 -63.11 121.09
N LEU A 87 -5.68 -64.10 120.99
CA LEU A 87 -4.77 -64.24 119.85
C LEU A 87 -5.49 -64.67 118.56
N ILE A 88 -6.55 -65.47 118.64
CA ILE A 88 -7.42 -65.81 117.49
C ILE A 88 -8.21 -64.57 117.02
N ASP A 89 -8.71 -63.76 117.95
CA ASP A 89 -9.45 -62.53 117.64
C ASP A 89 -8.51 -61.46 117.03
N GLN A 90 -7.26 -61.36 117.53
CA GLN A 90 -6.22 -60.53 116.92
C GLN A 90 -5.82 -61.04 115.53
N LEU A 91 -5.66 -62.37 115.33
CA LEU A 91 -5.29 -62.96 114.05
C LEU A 91 -6.40 -62.81 113.00
N THR A 92 -7.66 -62.98 113.38
CA THR A 92 -8.81 -62.76 112.48
C THR A 92 -8.98 -61.29 112.13
N SER A 93 -8.78 -60.37 113.08
CA SER A 93 -8.71 -58.92 112.83
C SER A 93 -7.57 -58.56 111.87
N ALA A 94 -6.35 -59.06 112.11
CA ALA A 94 -5.19 -58.85 111.25
C ALA A 94 -5.40 -59.40 109.83
N ASN A 95 -5.96 -60.61 109.69
CA ASN A 95 -6.34 -61.17 108.40
C ASN A 95 -7.42 -60.33 107.68
N GLY A 96 -8.37 -59.74 108.43
CA GLY A 96 -9.33 -58.78 107.91
C GLY A 96 -8.68 -57.50 107.37
N ILE A 97 -7.64 -56.99 108.05
CA ILE A 97 -6.84 -55.85 107.60
C ILE A 97 -6.02 -56.22 106.36
N ILE A 98 -5.31 -57.35 106.37
CA ILE A 98 -4.51 -57.85 105.23
C ILE A 98 -5.40 -58.03 103.99
N SER A 99 -6.62 -58.56 104.15
CA SER A 99 -7.59 -58.71 103.06
C SER A 99 -8.00 -57.35 102.47
N LYS A 100 -8.31 -56.36 103.31
CA LYS A 100 -8.62 -54.99 102.86
C LYS A 100 -7.44 -54.33 102.15
N MET A 101 -6.25 -54.37 102.73
CA MET A 101 -5.03 -53.82 102.12
C MET A 101 -4.70 -54.53 100.80
N GLY A 102 -4.95 -55.84 100.69
CA GLY A 102 -4.83 -56.59 99.44
C GLY A 102 -5.81 -56.13 98.35
N GLN A 103 -7.07 -55.84 98.72
CA GLN A 103 -8.07 -55.27 97.81
C GLN A 103 -7.70 -53.85 97.37
N GLU A 104 -7.29 -52.99 98.31
CA GLU A 104 -6.84 -51.62 98.03
C GLU A 104 -5.61 -51.61 97.10
N LEU A 105 -4.64 -52.50 97.35
CA LEU A 105 -3.44 -52.66 96.51
C LEU A 105 -3.81 -53.18 95.12
N GLN A 106 -4.75 -54.14 95.01
CA GLN A 106 -5.26 -54.59 93.71
C GLN A 106 -6.01 -53.48 92.96
N GLN A 107 -6.79 -52.64 93.65
CA GLN A 107 -7.47 -51.48 93.05
C GLN A 107 -6.45 -50.43 92.57
N LYS A 108 -5.45 -50.11 93.40
CA LYS A 108 -4.36 -49.20 93.03
C LYS A 108 -3.55 -49.71 91.84
N ARG A 109 -3.32 -51.03 91.76
CA ARG A 109 -2.69 -51.68 90.60
C ARG A 109 -3.50 -51.45 89.33
N ARG A 110 -4.81 -51.77 89.34
CA ARG A 110 -5.72 -51.51 88.19
C ARG A 110 -5.68 -50.05 87.74
N SER A 111 -5.78 -49.09 88.67
CA SER A 111 -5.69 -47.66 88.30
C SER A 111 -4.30 -47.24 87.78
N THR A 112 -3.23 -47.94 88.18
CA THR A 112 -1.87 -47.67 87.67
C THR A 112 -1.71 -48.21 86.25
N ASP A 113 -2.25 -49.38 85.97
CA ASP A 113 -2.22 -50.00 84.64
C ASP A 113 -3.15 -49.24 83.66
N GLU A 114 -4.29 -48.73 84.13
CA GLU A 114 -5.19 -47.85 83.37
C GLU A 114 -4.54 -46.48 83.06
N LEU A 115 -3.89 -45.84 84.04
CA LEU A 115 -3.11 -44.62 83.82
C LEU A 115 -1.93 -44.85 82.86
N ARG A 116 -1.30 -46.02 82.89
CA ARG A 116 -0.27 -46.39 81.90
C ARG A 116 -0.85 -46.46 80.49
N ALA A 117 -1.97 -47.15 80.29
CA ALA A 117 -2.63 -47.19 78.98
C ALA A 117 -3.08 -45.80 78.47
N GLN A 118 -3.46 -44.90 79.38
CA GLN A 118 -3.72 -43.50 79.04
C GLN A 118 -2.44 -42.76 78.62
N ILE A 119 -1.33 -42.95 79.33
CA ILE A 119 -0.01 -42.39 78.94
C ILE A 119 0.43 -42.92 77.57
N ASP A 120 0.39 -44.24 77.36
CA ASP A 120 0.82 -44.88 76.11
C ASP A 120 0.00 -44.36 74.90
N SER A 121 -1.33 -44.21 75.08
CA SER A 121 -2.20 -43.66 74.03
C SER A 121 -2.02 -42.16 73.81
N LEU A 122 -1.71 -41.38 74.84
CA LEU A 122 -1.33 -39.96 74.71
C LEU A 122 0.02 -39.82 73.99
N GLU A 123 1.00 -40.68 74.26
CA GLU A 123 2.30 -40.67 73.58
C GLU A 123 2.17 -41.01 72.09
N ILE A 124 1.31 -41.98 71.73
CA ILE A 124 0.96 -42.28 70.33
C ILE A 124 0.30 -41.08 69.66
N ASN A 125 -0.68 -40.45 70.31
CA ASN A 125 -1.37 -39.27 69.78
C ASN A 125 -0.43 -38.06 69.63
N LEU A 126 0.51 -37.86 70.55
CA LEU A 126 1.51 -36.79 70.50
C LEU A 126 2.49 -37.00 69.34
N LYS A 127 3.04 -38.22 69.18
CA LYS A 127 3.88 -38.59 68.03
C LYS A 127 3.14 -38.43 66.70
N LYS A 128 1.84 -38.76 66.66
CA LYS A 128 1.02 -38.50 65.48
C LYS A 128 0.89 -36.99 65.21
N ALA A 129 0.52 -36.19 66.19
CA ALA A 129 0.40 -34.73 66.04
C ALA A 129 1.73 -34.05 65.66
N GLU A 130 2.86 -34.60 66.08
CA GLU A 130 4.19 -34.14 65.68
C GLU A 130 4.50 -34.48 64.20
N ASN A 131 4.14 -35.69 63.74
CA ASN A 131 4.23 -36.05 62.32
C ASN A 131 3.29 -35.21 61.45
N ASP A 132 2.02 -35.05 61.87
CA ASP A 132 1.02 -34.23 61.17
C ASP A 132 1.50 -32.76 61.06
N LYS A 133 2.14 -32.23 62.11
CA LYS A 133 2.80 -30.91 62.12
C LYS A 133 3.96 -30.85 61.12
N LEU A 134 4.84 -31.85 61.08
CA LEU A 134 5.97 -31.88 60.14
C LEU A 134 5.50 -31.95 58.68
N GLU A 135 4.46 -32.73 58.39
CA GLU A 135 3.84 -32.78 57.06
C GLU A 135 3.21 -31.43 56.67
N LEU A 136 2.53 -30.76 57.61
CA LEU A 136 2.00 -29.41 57.38
C LEU A 136 3.11 -28.36 57.19
N GLN A 137 4.23 -28.45 57.91
CA GLN A 137 5.37 -27.55 57.70
C GLN A 137 6.04 -27.79 56.33
N ALA A 138 6.15 -29.05 55.88
CA ALA A 138 6.67 -29.38 54.55
C ALA A 138 5.75 -28.83 53.44
N LYS A 139 4.43 -29.04 53.54
CA LYS A 139 3.44 -28.48 52.60
C LYS A 139 3.41 -26.96 52.61
N LEU A 140 3.53 -26.32 53.78
CA LEU A 140 3.62 -24.87 53.88
C LEU A 140 4.85 -24.34 53.14
N LYS A 141 6.00 -25.01 53.29
CA LYS A 141 7.21 -24.64 52.55
C LYS A 141 7.02 -24.82 51.04
N GLU A 142 6.51 -25.97 50.58
CA GLU A 142 6.21 -26.22 49.18
C GLU A 142 5.31 -25.12 48.57
N LYS A 143 4.33 -24.62 49.32
CA LYS A 143 3.46 -23.51 48.88
C LYS A 143 4.10 -22.12 48.95
N LEU A 144 5.09 -21.90 49.82
CA LEU A 144 5.91 -20.69 49.80
C LEU A 144 6.87 -20.70 48.60
N ASP A 145 7.57 -21.81 48.38
CA ASP A 145 8.46 -22.02 47.23
C ASP A 145 7.66 -21.87 45.91
N SER A 146 6.41 -22.38 45.87
CA SER A 146 5.47 -22.17 44.75
C SER A 146 5.06 -20.70 44.56
N LEU A 147 4.85 -19.95 45.66
CA LEU A 147 4.47 -18.54 45.63
C LEU A 147 5.60 -17.65 45.11
N GLU A 148 6.86 -17.97 45.46
CA GLU A 148 8.04 -17.26 44.96
C GLU A 148 8.19 -17.41 43.44
N VAL A 149 7.99 -18.62 42.91
CA VAL A 149 7.97 -18.88 41.46
C VAL A 149 6.82 -18.13 40.75
N LEU A 150 5.64 -18.08 41.37
CA LEU A 150 4.50 -17.30 40.84
C LEU A 150 4.78 -15.79 40.88
N GLN A 151 5.40 -15.27 41.94
CA GLN A 151 5.77 -13.85 42.03
C GLN A 151 6.82 -13.48 40.97
N GLY A 152 7.85 -14.34 40.76
CA GLY A 152 8.81 -14.16 39.68
C GLY A 152 8.15 -14.15 38.29
N SER A 153 7.13 -15.01 38.09
CA SER A 153 6.34 -15.06 36.86
C SER A 153 5.50 -13.79 36.66
N ILE A 154 4.88 -13.27 37.73
CA ILE A 154 4.12 -12.00 37.72
C ILE A 154 5.04 -10.83 37.33
N ASN A 155 6.19 -10.70 38.00
CA ASN A 155 7.16 -9.62 37.72
C ASN A 155 7.67 -9.68 36.26
N SER A 156 7.86 -10.89 35.71
CA SER A 156 8.25 -11.07 34.31
C SER A 156 7.14 -10.64 33.33
N LEU A 157 5.88 -10.97 33.61
CA LEU A 157 4.74 -10.56 32.81
C LEU A 157 4.49 -9.05 32.90
N GLU A 158 4.66 -8.45 34.08
CA GLU A 158 4.58 -7.00 34.28
C GLU A 158 5.66 -6.25 33.48
N SER A 159 6.89 -6.78 33.44
CA SER A 159 7.94 -6.24 32.56
C SER A 159 7.63 -6.42 31.07
N GLU A 160 6.99 -7.52 30.68
CA GLU A 160 6.56 -7.75 29.29
C GLU A 160 5.43 -6.79 28.89
N ILE A 161 4.43 -6.59 29.75
CA ILE A 161 3.32 -5.65 29.57
C ILE A 161 3.87 -4.23 29.40
N ASN A 162 4.68 -3.74 30.34
CA ASN A 162 5.30 -2.41 30.25
C ASN A 162 6.10 -2.23 28.94
N SER A 163 6.81 -3.27 28.46
CA SER A 163 7.52 -3.20 27.18
C SER A 163 6.58 -3.10 25.97
N LYS A 164 5.43 -3.77 26.00
CA LYS A 164 4.41 -3.71 24.94
C LYS A 164 3.63 -2.41 24.97
N GLU A 165 3.36 -1.88 26.15
CA GLU A 165 2.65 -0.62 26.35
C GLU A 165 3.48 0.57 25.84
N ASN A 166 4.77 0.62 26.16
CA ASN A 166 5.73 1.55 25.53
C ASN A 166 5.79 1.39 24.00
N ASN A 167 5.76 0.16 23.48
CA ASN A 167 5.75 -0.08 22.03
C ASN A 167 4.44 0.42 21.38
N ILE A 168 3.28 0.24 22.04
CA ILE A 168 1.99 0.75 21.58
C ILE A 168 2.00 2.28 21.54
N GLU A 169 2.46 2.97 22.60
CA GLU A 169 2.58 4.43 22.61
C GLU A 169 3.51 4.92 21.48
N SER A 170 4.63 4.22 21.23
CA SER A 170 5.50 4.54 20.10
C SER A 170 4.81 4.35 18.74
N LEU A 171 4.02 3.29 18.57
CA LEU A 171 3.26 3.03 17.34
C LEU A 171 2.18 4.09 17.12
N ASP A 172 1.44 4.48 18.16
CA ASP A 172 0.42 5.53 18.09
C ASP A 172 1.03 6.88 17.70
N THR A 173 2.22 7.23 18.19
CA THR A 173 2.92 8.46 17.72
C THR A 173 3.29 8.38 16.24
N THR A 174 3.79 7.23 15.76
CA THR A 174 4.10 7.06 14.32
C THR A 174 2.84 7.03 13.45
N LEU A 175 1.73 6.50 13.95
CA LEU A 175 0.44 6.47 13.26
C LEU A 175 -0.11 7.89 13.11
N ALA A 176 -0.11 8.69 14.19
CA ALA A 176 -0.56 10.08 14.14
C ALA A 176 0.30 10.95 13.18
N GLU A 177 1.61 10.68 13.06
CA GLU A 177 2.44 11.36 12.07
C GLU A 177 2.14 10.90 10.63
N GLN A 178 1.92 9.60 10.41
CA GLN A 178 1.47 9.07 9.11
C GLN A 178 0.10 9.63 8.68
N GLU A 179 -0.86 9.74 9.60
CA GLU A 179 -2.16 10.38 9.34
C GLU A 179 -2.00 11.85 8.94
N ARG A 180 -1.10 12.59 9.62
CA ARG A 180 -0.81 13.99 9.27
C ARG A 180 -0.15 14.12 7.89
N LEU A 181 0.77 13.21 7.54
CA LEU A 181 1.39 13.15 6.21
C LEU A 181 0.34 12.80 5.13
N PHE A 182 -0.55 11.85 5.39
CA PHE A 182 -1.63 11.48 4.47
C PHE A 182 -2.63 12.63 4.24
N ALA A 183 -2.99 13.37 5.28
CA ALA A 183 -3.81 14.57 5.17
C ALA A 183 -3.13 15.67 4.34
N SER A 184 -1.83 15.88 4.54
CA SER A 184 -1.02 16.84 3.75
C SER A 184 -0.93 16.42 2.26
N LEU A 185 -0.68 15.14 1.99
CA LEU A 185 -0.65 14.58 0.64
C LEU A 185 -2.01 14.69 -0.06
N THR A 186 -3.11 14.47 0.67
CA THR A 186 -4.48 14.62 0.17
C THR A 186 -4.77 16.05 -0.27
N LEU A 187 -4.34 17.05 0.52
CA LEU A 187 -4.47 18.47 0.16
C LEU A 187 -3.62 18.82 -1.07
N ALA A 188 -2.37 18.36 -1.15
CA ALA A 188 -1.50 18.59 -2.30
C ALA A 188 -2.07 17.95 -3.59
N TYR A 189 -2.63 16.74 -3.50
CA TYR A 189 -3.31 16.08 -4.61
C TYR A 189 -4.56 16.85 -5.08
N GLN A 190 -5.38 17.37 -4.16
CA GLN A 190 -6.53 18.20 -4.50
C GLN A 190 -6.10 19.50 -5.21
N GLN A 191 -5.08 20.19 -4.70
CA GLN A 191 -4.51 21.38 -5.34
C GLN A 191 -3.98 21.10 -6.74
N SER A 192 -3.21 20.02 -6.92
CA SER A 192 -2.70 19.60 -8.23
C SER A 192 -3.83 19.26 -9.21
N ARG A 193 -4.86 18.54 -8.77
CA ARG A 193 -6.04 18.21 -9.58
C ARG A 193 -6.81 19.45 -10.04
N ASP A 194 -6.94 20.46 -9.17
CA ASP A 194 -7.62 21.71 -9.52
C ASP A 194 -6.76 22.60 -10.44
N GLN A 195 -5.42 22.59 -10.30
CA GLN A 195 -4.50 23.19 -11.25
C GLN A 195 -4.59 22.54 -12.64
N VAL A 196 -4.65 21.21 -12.72
CA VAL A 196 -4.84 20.49 -13.99
C VAL A 196 -6.16 20.90 -14.65
N ARG A 197 -7.27 20.95 -13.91
CA ARG A 197 -8.57 21.40 -14.45
C ARG A 197 -8.52 22.85 -14.96
N ALA A 198 -7.77 23.73 -14.28
CA ALA A 198 -7.56 25.10 -14.73
C ALA A 198 -6.75 25.15 -16.04
N LEU A 199 -5.66 24.40 -16.15
CA LEU A 199 -4.84 24.28 -17.36
C LEU A 199 -5.63 23.69 -18.55
N GLU A 200 -6.47 22.68 -18.32
CA GLU A 200 -7.36 22.12 -19.35
C GLU A 200 -8.32 23.19 -19.88
N SER A 201 -8.94 23.99 -19.01
CA SER A 201 -9.81 25.10 -19.42
C SER A 201 -9.06 26.24 -20.14
N GLY A 202 -7.76 26.40 -19.85
CA GLY A 202 -6.88 27.33 -20.56
C GLY A 202 -6.55 26.86 -21.98
N LYS A 203 -6.19 25.57 -22.11
CA LYS A 203 -5.96 24.90 -23.40
C LYS A 203 -7.19 24.96 -24.30
N GLU A 204 -8.38 24.78 -23.74
CA GLU A 204 -9.63 24.82 -24.51
C GLU A 204 -9.92 26.23 -25.08
N LYS A 205 -9.75 27.29 -24.27
CA LYS A 205 -9.83 28.68 -24.74
C LYS A 205 -8.78 29.01 -25.81
N LEU A 206 -7.54 28.57 -25.62
CA LEU A 206 -6.47 28.79 -26.60
C LEU A 206 -6.75 28.08 -27.93
N ASN A 207 -7.37 26.89 -27.89
CA ASN A 207 -7.85 26.20 -29.10
C ASN A 207 -8.98 26.96 -29.80
N GLU A 208 -9.94 27.57 -29.07
CA GLU A 208 -10.95 28.43 -29.70
C GLU A 208 -10.33 29.66 -30.37
N GLU A 209 -9.34 30.30 -29.74
CA GLU A 209 -8.63 31.45 -30.29
C GLU A 209 -7.83 31.07 -31.54
N LEU A 210 -7.11 29.95 -31.50
CA LEU A 210 -6.39 29.40 -32.65
C LEU A 210 -7.35 29.07 -33.82
N LEU A 211 -8.53 28.53 -33.53
CA LEU A 211 -9.57 28.28 -34.54
C LEU A 211 -10.08 29.59 -35.17
N LYS A 212 -10.31 30.64 -34.36
CA LYS A 212 -10.71 31.98 -34.83
C LYS A 212 -9.62 32.58 -35.74
N TYR A 213 -8.35 32.53 -35.32
CA TYR A 213 -7.22 33.00 -36.14
C TYR A 213 -7.06 32.21 -37.45
N LYS A 214 -7.23 30.89 -37.42
CA LYS A 214 -7.19 30.06 -38.63
C LYS A 214 -8.29 30.48 -39.62
N MET A 215 -9.51 30.68 -39.15
CA MET A 215 -10.65 31.06 -39.99
C MET A 215 -10.49 32.48 -40.58
N ASP A 216 -9.94 33.43 -39.82
CA ASP A 216 -9.55 34.76 -40.30
C ASP A 216 -8.42 34.70 -41.35
N MET A 217 -7.41 33.84 -41.16
CA MET A 217 -6.36 33.60 -42.16
C MET A 217 -6.87 32.93 -43.43
N GLU A 218 -7.85 32.02 -43.34
CA GLU A 218 -8.52 31.43 -44.51
C GLU A 218 -9.32 32.48 -45.29
N LEU A 219 -10.04 33.39 -44.61
CA LEU A 219 -10.71 34.53 -45.23
C LEU A 219 -9.73 35.51 -45.91
N LYS A 220 -8.60 35.83 -45.25
CA LYS A 220 -7.54 36.68 -45.81
C LYS A 220 -6.88 36.04 -47.03
N ASN A 221 -6.62 34.73 -47.01
CA ASN A 221 -6.11 34.01 -48.17
C ASN A 221 -7.11 34.03 -49.35
N ALA A 222 -8.41 33.87 -49.09
CA ALA A 222 -9.43 34.00 -50.13
C ALA A 222 -9.47 35.42 -50.74
N ALA A 223 -9.30 36.47 -49.92
CA ALA A 223 -9.18 37.84 -50.40
C ALA A 223 -7.90 38.07 -51.24
N ILE A 224 -6.76 37.52 -50.82
CA ILE A 224 -5.49 37.58 -51.59
C ILE A 224 -5.62 36.87 -52.94
N VAL A 225 -6.26 35.70 -53.00
CA VAL A 225 -6.52 34.99 -54.27
C VAL A 225 -7.39 35.82 -55.21
N ASN A 226 -8.43 36.49 -54.69
CA ASN A 226 -9.28 37.39 -55.46
C ASN A 226 -8.48 38.61 -55.99
N LEU A 227 -7.70 39.27 -55.14
CA LEU A 227 -6.85 40.39 -55.53
C LEU A 227 -5.79 40.00 -56.57
N ASN A 228 -5.20 38.81 -56.47
CA ASN A 228 -4.27 38.28 -57.47
C ASN A 228 -4.96 38.00 -58.82
N ALA A 229 -6.21 37.51 -58.81
CA ALA A 229 -7.00 37.34 -60.04
C ALA A 229 -7.33 38.70 -60.68
N GLN A 230 -7.70 39.71 -59.88
CA GLN A 230 -7.92 41.08 -60.36
C GLN A 230 -6.64 41.70 -60.93
N LEU A 231 -5.50 41.55 -60.25
CA LEU A 231 -4.19 42.04 -60.71
C LEU A 231 -3.77 41.37 -62.02
N THR A 232 -4.00 40.06 -62.16
CA THR A 232 -3.74 39.32 -63.41
C THR A 232 -4.62 39.83 -64.56
N SER A 233 -5.90 40.11 -64.29
CA SER A 233 -6.83 40.71 -65.26
C SER A 233 -6.40 42.12 -65.68
N LEU A 234 -6.06 43.00 -64.71
CA LEU A 234 -5.56 44.34 -64.98
C LEU A 234 -4.21 44.34 -65.72
N GLN A 235 -3.37 43.34 -65.49
CA GLN A 235 -2.14 43.17 -66.27
C GLN A 235 -2.46 42.76 -67.72
N ALA A 236 -3.38 41.82 -67.96
CA ALA A 236 -3.80 41.49 -69.32
C ALA A 236 -4.40 42.69 -70.07
N VAL A 237 -5.19 43.53 -69.40
CA VAL A 237 -5.71 44.79 -69.97
C VAL A 237 -4.59 45.78 -70.28
N ARG A 238 -3.62 45.96 -69.37
CA ARG A 238 -2.42 46.80 -69.60
C ARG A 238 -1.62 46.31 -70.80
N ASP A 239 -1.45 45.00 -70.93
CA ASP A 239 -0.65 44.38 -71.99
C ASP A 239 -1.39 44.37 -73.35
N GLU A 240 -2.71 44.57 -73.37
CA GLU A 240 -3.49 44.90 -74.58
C GLU A 240 -3.36 46.39 -74.94
N VAL A 241 -3.59 47.30 -73.99
CA VAL A 241 -3.43 48.76 -74.20
C VAL A 241 -2.01 49.12 -74.64
N GLY A 242 -0.98 48.40 -74.15
CA GLY A 242 0.40 48.53 -74.64
C GLY A 242 0.54 48.17 -76.13
N ARG A 243 -0.10 47.08 -76.58
CA ARG A 243 -0.12 46.67 -78.00
C ARG A 243 -0.91 47.65 -78.87
N GLU A 244 -2.02 48.19 -78.38
CA GLU A 244 -2.77 49.25 -79.06
C GLU A 244 -1.94 50.54 -79.19
N LEU A 245 -1.20 50.93 -78.14
CA LEU A 245 -0.32 52.10 -78.15
C LEU A 245 0.84 51.93 -79.13
N ASP A 246 1.53 50.78 -79.13
CA ASP A 246 2.63 50.51 -80.07
C ASP A 246 2.14 50.41 -81.53
N SER A 247 0.94 49.84 -81.75
CA SER A 247 0.27 49.86 -83.06
C SER A 247 -0.03 51.30 -83.52
N THR A 248 -0.60 52.12 -82.63
CA THR A 248 -0.93 53.53 -82.91
C THR A 248 0.33 54.35 -83.18
N ARG A 249 1.41 54.10 -82.42
CA ARG A 249 2.73 54.71 -82.63
C ARG A 249 3.33 54.34 -83.99
N SER A 250 3.26 53.07 -84.36
CA SER A 250 3.69 52.61 -85.69
C SER A 250 2.88 53.27 -86.81
N GLN A 251 1.56 53.41 -86.65
CA GLN A 251 0.72 54.15 -87.61
C GLN A 251 1.12 55.63 -87.70
N TYR A 252 1.38 56.29 -86.57
CA TYR A 252 1.86 57.67 -86.53
C TYR A 252 3.22 57.85 -87.21
N ASP A 253 4.20 56.99 -86.93
CA ASP A 253 5.53 57.07 -87.55
C ASP A 253 5.47 56.76 -89.06
N ASN A 254 4.58 55.88 -89.50
CA ASN A 254 4.29 55.66 -90.93
C ASN A 254 3.65 56.90 -91.59
N LEU A 255 2.66 57.53 -90.95
CA LEU A 255 2.06 58.78 -91.42
C LEU A 255 3.09 59.91 -91.51
N LYS A 256 3.95 60.04 -90.49
CA LYS A 256 5.06 61.00 -90.45
C LYS A 256 6.04 60.79 -91.61
N GLN A 257 6.39 59.54 -91.93
CA GLN A 257 7.19 59.22 -93.11
C GLN A 257 6.47 59.55 -94.43
N LEU A 258 5.15 59.35 -94.52
CA LEU A 258 4.36 59.71 -95.70
C LEU A 258 4.30 61.24 -95.89
N CYS A 259 4.13 62.00 -94.81
CA CYS A 259 4.20 63.47 -94.85
C CYS A 259 5.59 63.95 -95.30
N ALA A 260 6.67 63.45 -94.72
CA ALA A 260 8.04 63.81 -95.12
C ALA A 260 8.34 63.46 -96.59
N LYS A 261 7.85 62.31 -97.10
CA LYS A 261 7.95 61.94 -98.52
C LYS A 261 7.14 62.90 -99.42
N LYS A 262 5.96 63.33 -98.96
CA LYS A 262 5.08 64.28 -99.68
C LYS A 262 5.70 65.67 -99.73
N GLU A 263 6.23 66.16 -98.61
CA GLU A 263 6.99 67.41 -98.50
C GLU A 263 8.21 67.40 -99.43
N ALA A 264 9.00 66.33 -99.44
CA ALA A 264 10.14 66.16 -100.35
C ALA A 264 9.73 66.12 -101.83
N SER A 265 8.55 65.58 -102.16
CA SER A 265 8.01 65.61 -103.53
C SER A 265 7.51 67.01 -103.94
N TYR A 266 6.92 67.77 -103.01
CA TYR A 266 6.53 69.16 -103.25
C TYR A 266 7.75 70.08 -103.37
N ALA A 267 8.80 69.89 -102.58
CA ALA A 267 10.05 70.63 -102.72
C ALA A 267 10.63 70.46 -104.13
N LYS A 268 10.80 69.22 -104.60
CA LYS A 268 11.24 68.94 -105.99
C LYS A 268 10.35 69.58 -107.05
N LEU A 269 9.02 69.52 -106.88
CA LEU A 269 8.08 70.12 -107.82
C LEU A 269 8.17 71.66 -107.83
N LEU A 270 8.48 72.28 -106.69
CA LEU A 270 8.72 73.72 -106.57
C LEU A 270 10.07 74.12 -107.21
N ASP A 271 11.11 73.31 -107.03
CA ASP A 271 12.41 73.51 -107.68
C ASP A 271 12.28 73.39 -109.20
N GLU A 272 11.64 72.33 -109.72
CA GLU A 272 11.30 72.19 -111.14
C GLU A 272 10.50 73.38 -111.70
N ARG A 273 9.61 73.97 -110.88
CA ARG A 273 8.80 75.13 -111.26
C ARG A 273 9.63 76.41 -111.26
N ARG A 274 10.58 76.56 -110.34
CA ARG A 274 11.55 77.66 -110.30
C ARG A 274 12.54 77.58 -111.46
N GLU A 275 13.06 76.41 -111.82
CA GLU A 275 13.88 76.24 -113.03
C GLU A 275 13.12 76.67 -114.30
N LYS A 276 11.85 76.27 -114.42
CA LYS A 276 10.97 76.69 -115.53
C LYS A 276 10.66 78.19 -115.51
N LEU A 277 10.53 78.81 -114.33
CA LEU A 277 10.39 80.26 -114.19
C LEU A 277 11.65 80.99 -114.67
N ASN A 278 12.82 80.59 -114.17
CA ASN A 278 14.11 81.18 -114.54
C ASN A 278 14.39 81.06 -116.05
N MET A 279 14.01 79.95 -116.70
CA MET A 279 14.11 79.82 -118.16
C MET A 279 13.18 80.79 -118.91
N LEU A 280 11.96 81.02 -118.41
CA LEU A 280 11.02 81.98 -118.99
C LEU A 280 11.48 83.43 -118.76
N GLU A 281 12.08 83.73 -117.60
CA GLU A 281 12.71 85.03 -117.31
C GLU A 281 13.89 85.30 -118.27
N GLN A 282 14.76 84.31 -118.52
CA GLN A 282 15.84 84.42 -119.52
C GLN A 282 15.30 84.60 -120.96
N GLN A 283 14.24 83.90 -121.34
CA GLN A 283 13.58 84.12 -122.65
C GLN A 283 12.95 85.52 -122.76
N LEU A 284 12.38 86.03 -121.67
CA LEU A 284 11.85 87.39 -121.61
C LEU A 284 12.96 88.43 -121.71
N GLU A 285 14.09 88.22 -121.03
CA GLU A 285 15.27 89.11 -121.11
C GLU A 285 15.86 89.16 -122.53
N ILE A 286 15.99 88.01 -123.20
CA ILE A 286 16.43 87.94 -124.60
C ILE A 286 15.44 88.69 -125.52
N THR A 287 14.13 88.45 -125.40
CA THR A 287 13.14 89.13 -126.24
C THR A 287 13.01 90.63 -125.93
N MET A 288 13.30 91.06 -124.69
CA MET A 288 13.46 92.49 -124.35
C MET A 288 14.71 93.09 -124.99
N TYR A 289 15.83 92.36 -125.05
CA TYR A 289 17.03 92.82 -125.75
C TYR A 289 16.78 92.96 -127.27
N GLU A 290 16.15 91.95 -127.89
CA GLU A 290 15.74 92.00 -129.30
C GLU A 290 14.74 93.14 -129.58
N TYR A 291 13.76 93.35 -128.70
CA TYR A 291 12.81 94.46 -128.79
C TYR A 291 13.51 95.82 -128.69
N ASN A 292 14.46 96.00 -127.75
CA ASN A 292 15.20 97.24 -127.60
C ASN A 292 16.12 97.52 -128.81
N LEU A 293 16.78 96.48 -129.35
CA LEU A 293 17.55 96.59 -130.60
C LEU A 293 16.65 96.99 -131.78
N SER A 294 15.48 96.36 -131.90
CA SER A 294 14.46 96.69 -132.91
C SER A 294 13.93 98.12 -132.74
N LYS A 295 13.74 98.59 -131.50
CA LYS A 295 13.37 99.97 -131.18
C LYS A 295 14.43 100.97 -131.64
N THR A 296 15.72 100.70 -131.40
CA THR A 296 16.81 101.54 -131.91
C THR A 296 16.86 101.57 -133.44
N ILE A 297 16.66 100.43 -134.11
CA ILE A 297 16.56 100.37 -135.58
C ILE A 297 15.35 101.18 -136.08
N VAL A 298 14.22 101.16 -135.38
CA VAL A 298 13.06 102.01 -135.70
C VAL A 298 13.34 103.49 -135.46
N GLU A 299 14.10 103.85 -134.42
CA GLU A 299 14.53 105.24 -134.17
C GLU A 299 15.46 105.75 -135.28
N GLU A 300 16.43 104.94 -135.72
CA GLU A 300 17.31 105.23 -136.87
C GLU A 300 16.52 105.39 -138.18
N LEU A 301 15.63 104.44 -138.51
CA LEU A 301 14.76 104.50 -139.70
C LEU A 301 13.77 105.69 -139.65
N THR A 302 13.34 106.10 -138.46
CA THR A 302 12.48 107.29 -138.30
C THR A 302 13.27 108.56 -138.59
N HIS A 303 14.53 108.64 -138.17
CA HIS A 303 15.40 109.79 -138.48
C HIS A 303 15.78 109.85 -139.97
N GLU A 304 16.07 108.71 -140.61
CA GLU A 304 16.26 108.64 -142.07
C GLU A 304 14.99 109.09 -142.81
N ARG A 305 13.80 108.69 -142.33
CA ARG A 305 12.52 109.17 -142.87
C ARG A 305 12.33 110.68 -142.66
N GLU A 306 12.71 111.23 -141.50
CA GLU A 306 12.63 112.67 -141.23
C GLU A 306 13.56 113.48 -142.15
N ASP A 307 14.76 112.98 -142.45
CA ASP A 307 15.67 113.61 -143.42
C ASP A 307 15.15 113.50 -144.87
N LEU A 308 14.50 112.38 -145.22
CA LEU A 308 13.78 112.26 -146.49
C LEU A 308 12.56 113.21 -146.58
N ASP A 309 11.79 113.38 -145.50
CA ASP A 309 10.68 114.35 -145.44
C ASP A 309 11.19 115.81 -145.50
N LYS A 310 12.37 116.13 -144.93
CA LYS A 310 13.06 117.43 -145.14
C LYS A 310 13.48 117.62 -146.60
N LEU A 311 14.03 116.58 -147.24
CA LEU A 311 14.41 116.62 -148.65
C LEU A 311 13.18 116.82 -149.56
N LEU A 312 12.10 116.10 -149.29
CA LEU A 312 10.80 116.23 -149.96
C LEU A 312 10.18 117.62 -149.75
N GLY A 313 10.35 118.20 -148.55
CA GLY A 313 9.96 119.58 -148.24
C GLY A 313 10.70 120.61 -149.09
N ASN A 314 12.01 120.42 -149.31
CA ASN A 314 12.81 121.27 -150.20
C ASN A 314 12.43 121.11 -151.68
N GLU A 315 12.07 119.91 -152.15
CA GLU A 315 11.51 119.78 -153.50
C GLU A 315 10.10 120.37 -153.61
N ARG A 316 9.26 120.24 -152.59
CA ARG A 316 7.95 120.90 -152.54
C ARG A 316 8.05 122.43 -152.59
N SER A 317 9.05 123.03 -151.95
CA SER A 317 9.24 124.49 -152.02
C SER A 317 9.66 124.94 -153.42
N LYS A 318 10.53 124.18 -154.12
CA LYS A 318 10.85 124.42 -155.54
C LYS A 318 9.63 124.27 -156.45
N VAL A 319 8.81 123.23 -156.25
CA VAL A 319 7.57 123.03 -157.03
C VAL A 319 6.60 124.20 -156.82
N LYS A 320 6.44 124.67 -155.58
CA LYS A 320 5.57 125.82 -155.29
C LYS A 320 6.07 127.13 -155.91
N ILE A 321 7.39 127.33 -155.97
CA ILE A 321 8.01 128.45 -156.70
C ILE A 321 7.69 128.35 -158.21
N LEU A 322 7.74 127.14 -158.80
CA LEU A 322 7.38 126.92 -160.21
C LEU A 322 5.88 127.13 -160.49
N GLU A 323 5.00 126.77 -159.55
CA GLU A 323 3.55 127.07 -159.64
C GLU A 323 3.29 128.59 -159.56
N GLU A 324 3.96 129.29 -158.66
CA GLU A 324 3.86 130.76 -158.53
C GLU A 324 4.50 131.49 -159.74
N GLU A 325 5.55 130.95 -160.37
CA GLU A 325 6.08 131.47 -161.65
C GLU A 325 5.13 131.23 -162.84
N LEU A 326 4.43 130.09 -162.88
CA LEU A 326 3.50 129.77 -163.95
C LEU A 326 2.28 130.70 -163.91
N GLN A 327 1.68 130.87 -162.73
CA GLN A 327 0.47 131.68 -162.55
C GLN A 327 0.68 133.18 -162.80
N ASN A 328 1.92 133.69 -162.61
CA ASN A 328 2.26 135.08 -162.93
C ASN A 328 2.45 135.37 -164.42
N LYS A 329 2.75 134.37 -165.27
CA LYS A 329 3.04 134.61 -166.70
C LYS A 329 1.80 134.85 -167.56
N ASP A 330 0.66 134.21 -167.25
CA ASP A 330 -0.57 134.37 -168.04
C ASP A 330 -1.21 135.77 -167.91
N MET A 331 -1.02 136.47 -166.78
CA MET A 331 -1.58 137.82 -166.59
C MET A 331 -0.70 138.96 -167.12
N TYR A 332 0.63 138.78 -167.20
CA TYR A 332 1.55 139.86 -167.59
C TYR A 332 1.81 139.97 -169.11
N LEU A 333 1.39 139.00 -169.92
CA LEU A 333 1.59 139.04 -171.37
C LEU A 333 0.71 140.10 -172.08
N ASN A 334 -0.39 140.54 -171.46
CA ASN A 334 -1.43 141.35 -172.12
C ASN A 334 -1.32 142.87 -171.88
N LYS A 335 -0.34 143.34 -171.09
CA LYS A 335 -0.07 144.78 -170.93
C LYS A 335 1.41 145.09 -170.89
N LEU A 336 1.89 145.59 -172.05
CA LEU A 336 2.91 146.63 -172.19
C LEU A 336 4.31 146.26 -171.61
N LYS A 337 5.34 145.97 -172.41
CA LYS A 337 5.63 146.29 -173.82
C LYS A 337 5.60 147.79 -174.20
N GLU A 338 5.30 148.66 -173.25
CA GLU A 338 5.56 150.10 -173.23
C GLU A 338 6.03 150.37 -171.79
N GLU A 339 7.28 149.98 -171.50
CA GLU A 339 8.41 150.91 -171.47
C GLU A 339 8.43 151.80 -170.21
N ALA A 340 8.46 151.15 -169.05
CA ALA A 340 9.08 151.73 -167.85
C ALA A 340 10.62 151.62 -167.95
N SER A 341 11.21 152.32 -168.91
CA SER A 341 12.62 152.72 -168.86
C SER A 341 12.74 153.88 -167.86
N ASP A 342 13.73 153.96 -166.97
CA ASP A 342 14.69 152.98 -166.46
C ASP A 342 15.31 153.60 -165.20
N MET A 343 15.15 152.98 -164.02
CA MET A 343 15.84 153.30 -162.75
C MET A 343 15.57 152.13 -161.79
N GLU A 344 16.53 151.33 -161.32
CA GLU A 344 18.00 151.49 -161.28
C GLU A 344 18.51 152.65 -160.40
N LYS A 345 17.81 152.97 -159.30
CA LYS A 345 18.43 153.54 -158.10
C LYS A 345 17.68 153.20 -156.79
N GLN A 346 18.41 152.52 -155.89
CA GLN A 346 18.49 152.77 -154.43
C GLN A 346 17.15 152.74 -153.63
N LEU A 347 16.85 151.77 -152.75
CA LEU A 347 17.65 150.75 -152.05
C LEU A 347 18.62 151.29 -150.96
N GLN A 348 18.09 151.72 -149.80
CA GLN A 348 18.74 151.56 -148.48
C GLN A 348 17.77 151.79 -147.29
N GLU A 349 18.02 151.09 -146.16
CA GLU A 349 17.47 151.35 -144.79
C GLU A 349 15.95 151.12 -144.52
N LEU A 350 15.42 150.82 -143.31
CA LEU A 350 16.00 150.52 -141.96
C LEU A 350 15.13 149.53 -141.11
N ARG A 351 15.73 149.03 -140.02
CA ARG A 351 15.28 148.15 -138.89
C ARG A 351 13.99 148.54 -138.12
N GLY A 352 13.39 147.59 -137.36
CA GLY A 352 12.84 147.90 -136.01
C GLY A 352 11.83 146.98 -135.26
N VAL A 353 12.31 146.16 -134.30
CA VAL A 353 11.74 145.86 -132.94
C VAL A 353 10.50 144.90 -132.74
N CYS A 354 10.42 144.33 -131.51
CA CYS A 354 9.62 143.22 -130.92
C CYS A 354 8.13 143.57 -130.55
N SER A 355 7.30 142.82 -129.79
CA SER A 355 7.44 141.69 -128.82
C SER A 355 6.06 141.08 -128.39
N GLU A 356 5.99 139.81 -127.93
CA GLU A 356 4.97 139.32 -126.94
C GLU A 356 5.23 137.87 -126.44
N HIS A 357 5.02 137.56 -125.13
CA HIS A 357 5.08 136.21 -124.48
C HIS A 357 4.48 136.29 -123.03
N GLU A 358 3.28 135.76 -122.73
CA GLU A 358 2.74 135.85 -121.32
C GLU A 358 1.68 134.82 -120.84
N VAL A 359 1.26 133.79 -121.60
CA VAL A 359 -0.05 133.11 -121.34
C VAL A 359 0.01 131.69 -120.70
N GLU A 360 1.07 130.90 -120.87
CA GLU A 360 1.00 129.45 -120.60
C GLU A 360 1.13 128.99 -119.11
N LEU A 361 1.28 129.90 -118.16
CA LEU A 361 1.49 129.58 -116.73
C LEU A 361 0.27 129.03 -115.96
N SER A 362 -0.84 128.72 -116.64
CA SER A 362 -2.18 128.55 -116.03
C SER A 362 -2.60 127.10 -115.75
N LYS A 363 -1.91 126.08 -116.27
CA LYS A 363 -2.45 124.70 -116.36
C LYS A 363 -2.21 123.77 -115.17
N VAL A 364 -1.28 124.10 -114.26
CA VAL A 364 -0.76 123.16 -113.23
C VAL A 364 -1.61 123.11 -111.94
N ARG A 365 -2.68 123.91 -111.82
CA ARG A 365 -3.35 124.15 -110.52
C ARG A 365 -4.62 123.34 -110.25
N THR A 366 -5.05 122.46 -111.16
CA THR A 366 -6.33 121.74 -111.06
C THR A 366 -6.24 120.35 -110.41
N GLU A 367 -5.12 119.64 -110.54
CA GLU A 367 -4.99 118.23 -110.13
C GLU A 367 -4.85 118.05 -108.60
N PHE A 368 -4.33 119.06 -107.89
CA PHE A 368 -4.03 119.02 -106.45
C PHE A 368 -5.25 118.89 -105.50
N ASN A 369 -6.48 119.08 -105.99
CA ASN A 369 -7.68 119.06 -105.13
C ASN A 369 -8.38 117.70 -105.05
N GLU A 370 -8.10 116.74 -105.94
CA GLU A 370 -8.84 115.47 -105.99
C GLU A 370 -8.35 114.44 -104.95
N GLU A 371 -7.06 114.43 -104.60
CA GLU A 371 -6.52 113.54 -103.56
C GLU A 371 -7.07 113.85 -102.15
N ARG A 372 -7.46 115.09 -101.86
CA ARG A 372 -7.64 115.57 -100.47
C ARG A 372 -8.83 114.98 -99.71
N GLU A 373 -9.92 114.62 -100.39
CA GLU A 373 -11.08 114.01 -99.70
C GLU A 373 -10.93 112.48 -99.52
N SER A 374 -10.02 111.82 -100.24
CA SER A 374 -9.75 110.38 -100.08
C SER A 374 -9.25 110.02 -98.67
N LEU A 375 -8.45 110.91 -98.07
CA LEU A 375 -7.78 110.71 -96.78
C LEU A 375 -8.73 110.71 -95.57
N LYS A 376 -9.98 111.15 -95.77
CA LYS A 376 -10.96 111.43 -94.70
C LYS A 376 -11.74 110.19 -94.28
N THR A 377 -11.86 109.22 -95.18
CA THR A 377 -12.59 107.95 -94.98
C THR A 377 -11.86 107.04 -93.98
N ASN A 378 -10.53 106.97 -94.11
CA ASN A 378 -9.66 106.04 -93.37
C ASN A 378 -9.57 106.32 -91.85
N LEU A 379 -10.13 107.44 -91.37
CA LEU A 379 -10.11 107.82 -89.96
C LEU A 379 -11.25 107.17 -89.15
N VAL A 380 -12.31 106.68 -89.81
CA VAL A 380 -13.45 106.03 -89.15
C VAL A 380 -13.12 104.58 -88.76
N GLU A 381 -12.46 103.83 -89.64
CA GLU A 381 -12.11 102.42 -89.42
C GLU A 381 -11.15 102.22 -88.24
N ALA A 382 -10.26 103.20 -87.99
CA ALA A 382 -9.32 103.17 -86.87
C ALA A 382 -10.01 103.01 -85.50
N ARG A 383 -11.16 103.69 -85.29
CA ARG A 383 -11.91 103.60 -84.01
C ARG A 383 -12.53 102.23 -83.77
N GLN A 384 -12.80 101.46 -84.82
CA GLN A 384 -13.38 100.13 -84.69
C GLN A 384 -12.35 99.06 -84.29
N SER A 385 -11.06 99.43 -84.20
CA SER A 385 -10.01 98.60 -83.58
C SER A 385 -9.89 98.79 -82.06
N GLU A 386 -10.35 99.93 -81.52
CA GLU A 386 -10.20 100.31 -80.11
C GLU A 386 -11.11 99.49 -79.18
N ASP A 387 -12.38 99.29 -79.58
CA ASP A 387 -13.34 98.45 -78.86
C ASP A 387 -12.92 96.96 -78.84
N ASN A 388 -12.36 96.46 -79.95
CA ASN A 388 -11.87 95.07 -80.02
C ASN A 388 -10.69 94.84 -79.05
N LEU A 389 -9.76 95.78 -78.97
CA LEU A 389 -8.64 95.71 -78.02
C LEU A 389 -9.11 95.80 -76.56
N MET A 390 -10.17 96.56 -76.25
CA MET A 390 -10.79 96.53 -74.91
C MET A 390 -11.47 95.18 -74.60
N SER A 391 -12.09 94.54 -75.60
CA SER A 391 -12.67 93.21 -75.45
C SER A 391 -11.61 92.14 -75.16
N GLU A 392 -10.51 92.14 -75.91
CA GLU A 392 -9.38 91.22 -75.71
C GLU A 392 -8.66 91.47 -74.37
N LEU A 393 -8.48 92.73 -73.97
CA LEU A 393 -7.86 93.07 -72.68
C LEU A 393 -8.75 92.63 -71.50
N ALA A 394 -10.08 92.72 -71.63
CA ALA A 394 -11.01 92.20 -70.64
C ALA A 394 -10.97 90.67 -70.54
N SER A 395 -10.91 89.95 -71.65
CA SER A 395 -10.83 88.48 -71.65
C SER A 395 -9.49 87.99 -71.09
N ALA A 396 -8.37 88.62 -71.47
CA ALA A 396 -7.05 88.34 -70.91
C ALA A 396 -6.98 88.59 -69.40
N ARG A 397 -7.72 89.59 -68.89
CA ARG A 397 -7.77 89.91 -67.45
C ARG A 397 -8.62 88.91 -66.65
N ASN A 398 -9.68 88.36 -67.23
CA ASN A 398 -10.41 87.24 -66.61
C ASN A 398 -9.54 85.97 -66.59
N ILE A 399 -8.86 85.64 -67.69
CA ILE A 399 -7.94 84.49 -67.74
C ILE A 399 -6.80 84.68 -66.71
N LEU A 400 -6.28 85.90 -66.53
CA LEU A 400 -5.27 86.17 -65.50
C LEU A 400 -5.80 85.91 -64.09
N ASN A 401 -7.03 86.34 -63.77
CA ASN A 401 -7.65 86.06 -62.47
C ASN A 401 -7.89 84.56 -62.26
N GLU A 402 -8.39 83.82 -63.26
CA GLU A 402 -8.54 82.36 -63.20
C GLU A 402 -7.19 81.66 -62.93
N LYS A 403 -6.09 82.18 -63.50
CA LYS A 403 -4.74 81.63 -63.27
C LYS A 403 -4.11 82.04 -61.93
N ASP A 404 -4.46 83.19 -61.36
CA ASP A 404 -4.10 83.53 -59.98
C ASP A 404 -4.90 82.68 -58.96
N GLU A 405 -6.18 82.39 -59.23
CA GLU A 405 -6.98 81.47 -58.41
C GLU A 405 -6.48 80.02 -58.49
N GLU A 406 -6.14 79.52 -59.70
CA GLU A 406 -5.43 78.23 -59.87
C GLU A 406 -4.06 78.21 -59.14
N LEU A 407 -3.33 79.33 -59.13
CA LEU A 407 -2.05 79.45 -58.42
C LEU A 407 -2.23 79.42 -56.90
N GLN A 408 -3.24 80.09 -56.34
CA GLN A 408 -3.52 80.01 -54.91
C GLN A 408 -3.99 78.62 -54.49
N MET A 409 -4.87 77.98 -55.28
CA MET A 409 -5.26 76.58 -55.06
C MET A 409 -4.05 75.66 -55.06
N ARG A 410 -3.19 75.72 -56.09
CA ARG A 410 -1.94 74.94 -56.13
C ARG A 410 -0.99 75.28 -54.99
N SER A 411 -0.91 76.53 -54.55
CA SER A 411 -0.07 76.91 -53.41
C SER A 411 -0.59 76.31 -52.09
N HIS A 412 -1.90 76.12 -51.95
CA HIS A 412 -2.51 75.50 -50.77
C HIS A 412 -2.41 73.96 -50.82
N GLU A 413 -2.56 73.36 -51.99
CA GLU A 413 -2.24 71.94 -52.26
C GLU A 413 -0.75 71.64 -51.97
N LEU A 414 0.16 72.52 -52.39
CA LEU A 414 1.59 72.34 -52.20
C LEU A 414 2.01 72.54 -50.72
N ALA A 415 1.35 73.46 -49.99
CA ALA A 415 1.54 73.62 -48.55
C ALA A 415 1.05 72.38 -47.76
N SER A 416 -0.14 71.86 -48.07
CA SER A 416 -0.65 70.63 -47.44
C SER A 416 0.14 69.38 -47.86
N LEU A 417 0.70 69.32 -49.06
CA LEU A 417 1.69 68.30 -49.45
C LEU A 417 2.98 68.38 -48.63
N ALA A 418 3.45 69.58 -48.27
CA ALA A 418 4.62 69.75 -47.41
C ALA A 418 4.34 69.27 -45.96
N GLU A 419 3.18 69.61 -45.39
CA GLU A 419 2.78 69.13 -44.06
C GLU A 419 2.57 67.60 -44.03
N ASN A 420 1.99 67.03 -45.10
CA ASN A 420 1.91 65.58 -45.29
C ASN A 420 3.31 64.94 -45.41
N ARG A 421 4.25 65.55 -46.14
CA ARG A 421 5.64 65.06 -46.23
C ARG A 421 6.32 65.05 -44.86
N ASP A 422 6.17 66.11 -44.09
CA ASP A 422 6.88 66.27 -42.81
C ASP A 422 6.28 65.35 -41.72
N SER A 423 4.95 65.12 -41.75
CA SER A 423 4.31 64.10 -40.90
C SER A 423 4.66 62.67 -41.31
N LEU A 424 4.81 62.37 -42.62
CA LEU A 424 5.34 61.09 -43.10
C LEU A 424 6.82 60.89 -42.72
N GLN A 425 7.64 61.94 -42.78
CA GLN A 425 9.04 61.89 -42.33
C GLN A 425 9.13 61.59 -40.83
N LYS A 426 8.23 62.16 -40.02
CA LYS A 426 8.13 61.82 -38.59
C LYS A 426 7.66 60.37 -38.36
N GLN A 427 6.64 59.92 -39.07
CA GLN A 427 6.17 58.53 -38.98
C GLN A 427 7.26 57.53 -39.41
N LEU A 428 8.09 57.88 -40.39
CA LEU A 428 9.23 57.07 -40.82
C LEU A 428 10.32 56.98 -39.74
N ALA A 429 10.62 58.08 -39.05
CA ALA A 429 11.53 58.07 -37.89
C ALA A 429 10.96 57.23 -36.74
N ASP A 430 9.70 57.46 -36.34
CA ASP A 430 8.99 56.67 -35.33
C ASP A 430 8.94 55.17 -35.69
N ALA A 431 8.96 54.81 -36.98
CA ALA A 431 9.00 53.43 -37.47
C ALA A 431 10.41 52.83 -37.41
N TYR A 432 11.46 53.61 -37.71
CA TYR A 432 12.85 53.16 -37.54
C TYR A 432 13.21 52.92 -36.07
N ASP A 433 12.81 53.81 -35.15
CA ASP A 433 13.05 53.62 -33.71
C ASP A 433 12.31 52.38 -33.16
N LYS A 434 11.10 52.10 -33.65
CA LYS A 434 10.35 50.87 -33.35
C LYS A 434 11.00 49.63 -33.95
N ALA A 435 11.54 49.72 -35.16
CA ALA A 435 12.27 48.63 -35.79
C ALA A 435 13.58 48.32 -35.05
N GLU A 436 14.33 49.32 -34.59
CA GLU A 436 15.57 49.09 -33.85
C GLU A 436 15.31 48.55 -32.43
N THR A 437 14.29 49.05 -31.73
CA THR A 437 13.89 48.49 -30.43
C THR A 437 13.39 47.05 -30.55
N ALA A 438 12.63 46.71 -31.61
CA ALA A 438 12.26 45.33 -31.92
C ALA A 438 13.49 44.47 -32.28
N LEU A 439 14.49 45.00 -32.99
CA LEU A 439 15.73 44.29 -33.32
C LEU A 439 16.55 43.95 -32.08
N ARG A 440 16.62 44.86 -31.10
CA ARG A 440 17.27 44.62 -29.80
C ARG A 440 16.50 43.58 -28.99
N ALA A 441 15.18 43.71 -28.86
CA ALA A 441 14.34 42.72 -28.19
C ALA A 441 14.47 41.31 -28.79
N LEU A 442 14.50 41.19 -30.12
CA LEU A 442 14.71 39.93 -30.83
C LEU A 442 16.12 39.35 -30.61
N LYS A 443 17.14 40.19 -30.40
CA LYS A 443 18.49 39.73 -30.03
C LYS A 443 18.48 39.16 -28.60
N ASP A 444 17.85 39.86 -27.67
CA ASP A 444 17.80 39.47 -26.26
C ASP A 444 16.95 38.18 -26.09
N GLU A 445 15.84 38.07 -26.82
CA GLU A 445 15.02 36.83 -26.93
C GLU A 445 15.81 35.66 -27.54
N LYS A 446 16.73 35.93 -28.47
CA LYS A 446 17.60 34.90 -29.04
C LYS A 446 18.70 34.45 -28.07
N GLU A 447 19.18 35.34 -27.19
CA GLU A 447 20.15 35.00 -26.14
C GLU A 447 19.48 34.20 -25.01
N THR A 448 18.23 34.53 -24.61
CA THR A 448 17.48 33.71 -23.65
C THR A 448 17.06 32.36 -24.24
N ALA A 449 16.64 32.31 -25.51
CA ALA A 449 16.35 31.05 -26.21
C ALA A 449 17.58 30.13 -26.30
N ALA A 450 18.79 30.70 -26.45
CA ALA A 450 20.02 29.92 -26.42
C ALA A 450 20.33 29.33 -25.03
N SER A 451 20.09 30.08 -23.94
CA SER A 451 20.17 29.55 -22.57
C SER A 451 19.19 28.40 -22.37
N LEU A 452 17.91 28.64 -22.68
CA LEU A 452 16.84 27.65 -22.52
C LEU A 452 17.07 26.38 -23.34
N ASN A 453 17.66 26.48 -24.54
CA ASN A 453 18.01 25.29 -25.32
C ASN A 453 19.17 24.49 -24.69
N SER A 454 20.17 25.16 -24.11
CA SER A 454 21.25 24.51 -23.36
C SER A 454 20.73 23.83 -22.09
N GLU A 455 19.78 24.46 -21.39
CA GLU A 455 19.09 23.89 -20.23
C GLU A 455 18.24 22.67 -20.64
N LEU A 456 17.63 22.69 -21.83
CA LEU A 456 16.86 21.58 -22.39
C LEU A 456 17.75 20.37 -22.71
N GLU A 457 18.92 20.58 -23.33
CA GLU A 457 19.89 19.52 -23.61
C GLU A 457 20.45 18.88 -22.33
N GLU A 458 20.68 19.68 -21.27
CA GLU A 458 21.07 19.16 -19.96
C GLU A 458 19.94 18.37 -19.29
N LEU A 459 18.69 18.84 -19.38
CA LEU A 459 17.51 18.12 -18.88
C LEU A 459 17.30 16.79 -19.62
N GLU A 460 17.44 16.76 -20.94
CA GLU A 460 17.31 15.54 -21.75
C GLU A 460 18.42 14.54 -21.41
N SER A 461 19.66 15.01 -21.22
CA SER A 461 20.76 14.20 -20.70
C SER A 461 20.44 13.60 -19.31
N GLN A 462 19.76 14.34 -18.44
CA GLN A 462 19.36 13.82 -17.13
C GLN A 462 18.19 12.83 -17.23
N VAL A 463 17.19 13.09 -18.06
CA VAL A 463 16.04 12.19 -18.29
C VAL A 463 16.50 10.83 -18.83
N LEU A 464 17.52 10.80 -19.70
CA LEU A 464 18.11 9.55 -20.19
C LEU A 464 18.79 8.73 -19.07
N LYS A 465 19.54 9.39 -18.17
CA LYS A 465 20.15 8.73 -16.99
C LYS A 465 19.08 8.19 -16.04
N ASP A 466 18.06 8.99 -15.75
CA ASP A 466 16.93 8.61 -14.91
C ASP A 466 16.15 7.43 -15.53
N GLN A 467 16.00 7.38 -16.86
CA GLN A 467 15.38 6.28 -17.57
C GLN A 467 16.23 4.99 -17.50
N GLU A 468 17.55 5.10 -17.51
CA GLU A 468 18.46 3.96 -17.37
C GLU A 468 18.46 3.40 -15.93
N VAL A 469 18.46 4.27 -14.92
CA VAL A 469 18.29 3.90 -13.50
C VAL A 469 16.92 3.26 -13.25
N ARG A 470 15.85 3.73 -13.91
CA ARG A 470 14.53 3.08 -13.84
C ARG A 470 14.56 1.66 -14.42
N LYS A 471 15.24 1.43 -15.55
CA LYS A 471 15.36 0.08 -16.15
C LYS A 471 16.12 -0.89 -15.24
N SER A 472 17.18 -0.46 -14.55
CA SER A 472 17.86 -1.32 -13.58
C SER A 472 16.97 -1.61 -12.38
N LEU A 473 16.26 -0.61 -11.83
CA LEU A 473 15.37 -0.80 -10.69
C LEU A 473 14.15 -1.67 -11.03
N GLU A 474 13.66 -1.59 -12.27
CA GLU A 474 12.61 -2.45 -12.82
C GLU A 474 13.09 -3.90 -12.97
N ALA A 475 14.33 -4.12 -13.42
CA ALA A 475 14.94 -5.45 -13.47
C ALA A 475 15.18 -6.05 -12.07
N ASP A 476 15.65 -5.25 -11.10
CA ASP A 476 15.81 -5.66 -9.70
C ASP A 476 14.46 -6.05 -9.07
N LEU A 477 13.39 -5.30 -9.37
CA LEU A 477 12.02 -5.60 -8.92
C LEU A 477 11.52 -6.91 -9.54
N ASP A 478 11.74 -7.12 -10.83
CA ASP A 478 11.35 -8.33 -11.55
C ASP A 478 12.06 -9.58 -10.99
N GLU A 479 13.35 -9.48 -10.65
CA GLU A 479 14.10 -10.58 -10.03
C GLU A 479 13.67 -10.84 -8.58
N ALA A 480 13.41 -9.79 -7.80
CA ALA A 480 12.83 -9.93 -6.46
C ALA A 480 11.45 -10.62 -6.49
N THR A 481 10.60 -10.28 -7.46
CA THR A 481 9.29 -10.92 -7.66
C THR A 481 9.43 -12.39 -8.04
N ARG A 482 10.34 -12.74 -8.97
CA ARG A 482 10.62 -14.16 -9.31
C ARG A 482 11.15 -14.94 -8.10
N SER A 483 12.03 -14.34 -7.28
CA SER A 483 12.53 -14.96 -6.06
C SER A 483 11.43 -15.17 -5.01
N LEU A 484 10.43 -14.28 -4.95
CA LEU A 484 9.26 -14.42 -4.08
C LEU A 484 8.34 -15.55 -4.57
N ASP A 485 8.08 -15.65 -5.87
CA ASP A 485 7.30 -16.75 -6.46
C ASP A 485 8.00 -18.11 -6.27
N GLU A 486 9.31 -18.18 -6.42
CA GLU A 486 10.08 -19.37 -6.06
C GLU A 486 9.93 -19.74 -4.57
N MET A 487 9.97 -18.74 -3.67
CA MET A 487 9.76 -18.97 -2.24
C MET A 487 8.35 -19.49 -1.95
N ASN A 488 7.33 -18.91 -2.60
CA ASN A 488 5.94 -19.33 -2.50
C ASN A 488 5.75 -20.77 -3.01
N GLN A 489 6.35 -21.14 -4.14
CA GLN A 489 6.33 -22.53 -4.63
C GLN A 489 7.01 -23.50 -3.65
N LYS A 490 8.18 -23.13 -3.11
CA LYS A 490 8.90 -23.94 -2.10
C LYS A 490 8.06 -24.09 -0.82
N PHE A 491 7.41 -23.03 -0.35
CA PHE A 491 6.49 -23.06 0.78
C PHE A 491 5.29 -23.99 0.51
N MET A 492 4.58 -23.82 -0.61
CA MET A 492 3.43 -24.65 -0.97
C MET A 492 3.79 -26.14 -1.12
N SER A 493 4.98 -26.44 -1.66
CA SER A 493 5.48 -27.82 -1.71
C SER A 493 5.77 -28.40 -0.31
N SER A 494 6.27 -27.56 0.61
CA SER A 494 6.57 -27.94 1.99
C SER A 494 5.28 -28.18 2.80
N THR A 495 4.27 -27.32 2.64
CA THR A 495 2.94 -27.50 3.23
C THR A 495 2.28 -28.80 2.75
N ARG A 496 2.33 -29.07 1.44
CA ARG A 496 1.81 -30.34 0.88
C ARG A 496 2.55 -31.57 1.42
N ASN A 497 3.86 -31.47 1.60
CA ASN A 497 4.66 -32.54 2.23
C ASN A 497 4.31 -32.71 3.72
N LEU A 498 3.97 -31.64 4.44
CA LEU A 498 3.51 -31.67 5.83
C LEU A 498 2.12 -32.31 5.97
N GLU A 499 1.20 -32.07 5.03
CA GLU A 499 -0.11 -32.75 4.95
C GLU A 499 0.06 -34.26 4.69
N LEU A 500 0.97 -34.64 3.78
CA LEU A 500 1.33 -36.03 3.51
C LEU A 500 2.00 -36.70 4.72
N ALA A 501 2.85 -35.99 5.46
CA ALA A 501 3.42 -36.49 6.71
C ALA A 501 2.36 -36.65 7.82
N SER A 502 1.44 -35.68 7.95
CA SER A 502 0.37 -35.70 8.96
C SER A 502 -0.64 -36.83 8.72
N SER A 503 -1.04 -37.05 7.47
CA SER A 503 -1.87 -38.19 7.08
C SER A 503 -1.11 -39.53 7.23
N ARG A 504 0.21 -39.56 6.98
CA ARG A 504 1.04 -40.74 7.29
C ARG A 504 1.10 -41.04 8.79
N ILE A 505 1.17 -40.01 9.65
CA ILE A 505 1.12 -40.15 11.11
C ILE A 505 -0.24 -40.68 11.57
N LEU A 506 -1.35 -40.14 11.08
CA LEU A 506 -2.70 -40.62 11.42
C LEU A 506 -2.87 -42.12 11.11
N ASN A 507 -2.46 -42.57 9.92
CA ASN A 507 -2.51 -43.99 9.57
C ASN A 507 -1.65 -44.86 10.51
N LEU A 508 -0.46 -44.38 10.92
CA LEU A 508 0.41 -45.10 11.86
C LEU A 508 -0.14 -45.10 13.30
N GLU A 509 -0.87 -44.06 13.69
CA GLU A 509 -1.60 -43.98 14.97
C GLU A 509 -2.75 -45.00 14.98
N ASP A 510 -3.48 -45.16 13.87
CA ASP A 510 -4.52 -46.19 13.72
C ASP A 510 -3.95 -47.61 13.68
N ASP A 511 -2.87 -47.87 12.93
CA ASP A 511 -2.16 -49.16 12.94
C ASP A 511 -1.71 -49.54 14.36
N LYS A 512 -1.11 -48.57 15.09
CA LYS A 512 -0.74 -48.70 16.51
C LYS A 512 -1.95 -49.01 17.39
N ASN A 513 -3.07 -48.31 17.20
CA ASN A 513 -4.31 -48.54 17.96
C ASN A 513 -4.95 -49.90 17.68
N VAL A 514 -4.80 -50.43 16.45
CA VAL A 514 -5.22 -51.79 16.09
C VAL A 514 -4.30 -52.83 16.74
N LEU A 515 -2.98 -52.70 16.57
CA LEU A 515 -1.98 -53.60 17.18
C LEU A 515 -2.11 -53.65 18.71
N GLN A 516 -2.40 -52.51 19.35
CA GLN A 516 -2.60 -52.44 20.80
C GLN A 516 -3.88 -53.17 21.25
N ARG A 517 -4.96 -53.17 20.44
CA ARG A 517 -6.15 -54.01 20.67
C ARG A 517 -5.81 -55.49 20.50
N THR A 518 -5.16 -55.88 19.40
CA THR A 518 -4.79 -57.28 19.14
C THR A 518 -3.85 -57.83 20.22
N LEU A 519 -2.94 -57.01 20.75
CA LEU A 519 -2.06 -57.40 21.86
C LEU A 519 -2.84 -57.63 23.18
N VAL A 520 -3.90 -56.86 23.44
CA VAL A 520 -4.78 -57.07 24.61
C VAL A 520 -5.61 -58.33 24.43
N GLU A 521 -6.20 -58.55 23.24
CA GLU A 521 -6.94 -59.77 22.89
C GLU A 521 -6.04 -61.01 23.02
N GLN A 522 -4.82 -60.97 22.49
CA GLN A 522 -3.87 -62.09 22.57
C GLN A 522 -3.40 -62.35 24.01
N ARG A 523 -3.25 -61.30 24.84
CA ARG A 523 -2.99 -61.46 26.28
C ARG A 523 -4.17 -62.13 26.99
N GLN A 524 -5.41 -61.75 26.68
CA GLN A 524 -6.60 -62.39 27.24
C GLN A 524 -6.69 -63.85 26.82
N ILE A 525 -6.54 -64.17 25.53
CA ILE A 525 -6.53 -65.55 25.01
C ILE A 525 -5.41 -66.36 25.69
N SER A 526 -4.22 -65.78 25.89
CA SER A 526 -3.13 -66.44 26.61
C SER A 526 -3.43 -66.66 28.09
N GLN A 527 -4.21 -65.80 28.73
CA GLN A 527 -4.61 -65.92 30.13
C GLN A 527 -5.75 -66.95 30.30
N GLU A 528 -6.68 -67.02 29.36
CA GLU A 528 -7.71 -68.06 29.29
C GLU A 528 -7.09 -69.44 29.00
N ALA A 529 -6.15 -69.52 28.06
CA ALA A 529 -5.37 -70.73 27.79
C ALA A 529 -4.56 -71.20 29.02
N ARG A 530 -4.07 -70.26 29.84
CA ARG A 530 -3.38 -70.58 31.10
C ARG A 530 -4.33 -71.17 32.15
N LYS A 531 -5.50 -70.56 32.36
CA LYS A 531 -6.55 -71.09 33.25
C LYS A 531 -6.99 -72.49 32.82
N ASN A 532 -7.25 -72.67 31.52
CA ASN A 532 -7.62 -73.98 30.96
C ASN A 532 -6.51 -75.04 31.19
N TRP A 533 -5.24 -74.64 31.24
CA TRP A 533 -4.12 -75.52 31.58
C TRP A 533 -4.04 -75.82 33.09
N GLU A 534 -4.36 -74.85 33.95
CA GLU A 534 -4.46 -75.00 35.41
C GLU A 534 -5.63 -75.95 35.76
N ASP A 535 -6.82 -75.74 35.18
CA ASP A 535 -7.98 -76.64 35.29
C ASP A 535 -7.67 -78.07 34.80
N ALA A 536 -6.97 -78.19 33.66
CA ALA A 536 -6.54 -79.49 33.13
C ALA A 536 -5.51 -80.17 34.04
N HIS A 537 -4.61 -79.42 34.67
CA HIS A 537 -3.66 -79.94 35.64
C HIS A 537 -4.37 -80.48 36.89
N ASP A 538 -5.37 -79.77 37.40
CA ASP A 538 -6.19 -80.20 38.54
C ASP A 538 -7.08 -81.42 38.23
N ILE A 539 -7.48 -81.61 36.96
CA ILE A 539 -8.11 -82.86 36.49
C ILE A 539 -7.08 -83.99 36.46
N VAL A 540 -5.88 -83.77 35.90
CA VAL A 540 -4.80 -84.78 35.88
C VAL A 540 -4.36 -85.18 37.28
N MET A 541 -4.28 -84.25 38.23
CA MET A 541 -3.95 -84.53 39.63
C MET A 541 -5.06 -85.33 40.34
N ARG A 542 -6.35 -85.05 40.07
CA ARG A 542 -7.46 -85.91 40.54
C ARG A 542 -7.38 -87.31 39.94
N LEU A 543 -7.22 -87.45 38.63
CA LEU A 543 -7.10 -88.74 37.95
C LEU A 543 -5.86 -89.53 38.42
N LYS A 544 -4.76 -88.86 38.78
CA LYS A 544 -3.60 -89.48 39.42
C LYS A 544 -3.97 -90.05 40.80
N ASN A 545 -4.64 -89.27 41.65
CA ASN A 545 -5.05 -89.71 42.98
C ASN A 545 -6.07 -90.86 42.90
N GLU A 546 -7.01 -90.81 41.95
CA GLU A 546 -7.95 -91.90 41.67
C GLU A 546 -7.21 -93.15 41.19
N ARG A 547 -6.26 -93.02 40.24
CA ARG A 547 -5.40 -94.12 39.80
C ARG A 547 -4.58 -94.71 40.94
N GLU A 548 -4.05 -93.92 41.86
CA GLU A 548 -3.35 -94.43 43.05
C GLU A 548 -4.30 -95.14 44.03
N SER A 549 -5.55 -94.69 44.16
CA SER A 549 -6.58 -95.39 44.93
C SER A 549 -7.00 -96.72 44.29
N LEU A 550 -7.09 -96.77 42.96
CA LEU A 550 -7.36 -97.98 42.18
C LEU A 550 -6.15 -98.92 42.17
N GLY A 551 -4.93 -98.39 42.16
CA GLY A 551 -3.70 -99.16 42.32
C GLY A 551 -3.64 -99.86 43.68
N LYS A 552 -3.98 -99.15 44.77
CA LYS A 552 -4.10 -99.77 46.11
C LYS A 552 -5.19 -100.85 46.15
N LYS A 553 -6.36 -100.61 45.55
CA LYS A 553 -7.42 -101.63 45.42
C LYS A 553 -7.00 -102.82 44.56
N SER A 554 -6.23 -102.59 43.49
CA SER A 554 -5.67 -103.64 42.65
C SER A 554 -4.65 -104.47 43.41
N GLN A 555 -3.82 -103.84 44.24
CA GLN A 555 -2.85 -104.54 45.09
C GLN A 555 -3.55 -105.38 46.16
N THR A 556 -4.60 -104.88 46.84
CA THR A 556 -5.38 -105.70 47.78
C THR A 556 -6.09 -106.86 47.07
N LEU A 557 -6.63 -106.65 45.87
CA LEU A 557 -7.21 -107.73 45.05
C LEU A 557 -6.15 -108.73 44.54
N GLU A 558 -4.91 -108.30 44.33
CA GLU A 558 -3.78 -109.17 43.94
C GLU A 558 -3.26 -109.97 45.14
N GLU A 559 -3.24 -109.40 46.34
CA GLU A 559 -2.99 -110.08 47.62
C GLU A 559 -4.11 -111.09 47.94
N GLU A 560 -5.39 -110.73 47.75
CA GLU A 560 -6.54 -111.63 47.85
C GLU A 560 -6.49 -112.76 46.80
N LEU A 561 -6.12 -112.46 45.54
CA LEU A 561 -5.92 -113.48 44.50
C LEU A 561 -4.72 -114.40 44.81
N ALA A 562 -3.64 -113.88 45.38
CA ALA A 562 -2.52 -114.70 45.83
C ALA A 562 -2.93 -115.64 46.96
N SER A 563 -3.74 -115.16 47.91
CA SER A 563 -4.34 -115.97 48.98
C SER A 563 -5.25 -117.06 48.43
N ALA A 564 -6.24 -116.70 47.60
CA ALA A 564 -7.17 -117.63 46.96
C ALA A 564 -6.44 -118.66 46.06
N LYS A 565 -5.35 -118.27 45.40
CA LYS A 565 -4.49 -119.18 44.62
C LYS A 565 -3.71 -120.17 45.51
N GLY A 566 -3.37 -119.77 46.74
CA GLY A 566 -2.86 -120.67 47.78
C GLY A 566 -3.91 -121.70 48.22
N GLU A 567 -5.14 -121.27 48.44
CA GLU A 567 -6.26 -122.17 48.77
C GLU A 567 -6.60 -123.12 47.61
N MET A 568 -6.58 -122.64 46.36
CA MET A 568 -6.73 -123.49 45.16
C MET A 568 -5.63 -124.54 45.03
N LEU A 569 -4.41 -124.26 45.48
CA LEU A 569 -3.31 -125.24 45.48
C LEU A 569 -3.53 -126.35 46.53
N LEU A 570 -4.05 -126.01 47.71
CA LEU A 570 -4.47 -126.99 48.72
C LEU A 570 -5.59 -127.90 48.18
N LEU A 571 -6.61 -127.31 47.53
CA LEU A 571 -7.72 -128.06 46.94
C LEU A 571 -7.28 -128.92 45.74
N SER A 572 -6.30 -128.48 44.94
CA SER A 572 -5.85 -129.20 43.74
C SER A 572 -5.16 -130.54 44.04
N HIS A 573 -4.49 -130.68 45.18
CA HIS A 573 -3.80 -131.94 45.52
C HIS A 573 -4.74 -133.01 46.11
N GLN A 574 -5.98 -132.66 46.45
CA GLN A 574 -6.97 -133.59 47.03
C GLN A 574 -7.80 -134.33 45.96
N ILE A 575 -7.51 -134.12 44.68
CA ILE A 575 -8.16 -134.80 43.55
C ILE A 575 -7.23 -135.89 43.01
N ASN A 576 -7.58 -137.16 43.21
CA ASN A 576 -7.55 -138.24 42.18
C ASN A 576 -7.69 -139.65 42.79
N SER A 577 -8.92 -140.14 42.90
CA SER A 577 -9.23 -141.54 42.63
C SER A 577 -10.51 -141.63 41.80
N THR A 578 -10.49 -142.44 40.74
CA THR A 578 -11.67 -143.01 40.06
C THR A 578 -12.82 -142.06 39.64
N ARG A 579 -12.58 -141.32 38.54
CA ARG A 579 -13.40 -141.19 37.30
C ARG A 579 -14.94 -141.00 37.35
N ILE A 580 -15.43 -140.15 36.42
CA ILE A 580 -16.83 -139.99 35.92
C ILE A 580 -17.72 -139.18 36.89
N PRO A 581 -18.63 -138.26 36.45
CA PRO A 581 -19.20 -138.06 35.10
C PRO A 581 -18.96 -136.67 34.47
N VAL A 582 -19.68 -136.40 33.37
CA VAL A 582 -19.84 -135.09 32.71
C VAL A 582 -21.32 -134.67 32.81
N ASN A 583 -21.56 -133.35 32.84
CA ASN A 583 -22.80 -132.62 32.47
C ASN A 583 -23.76 -132.13 33.58
N HIS A 584 -24.31 -130.93 33.32
CA HIS A 584 -25.53 -130.25 33.84
C HIS A 584 -25.63 -129.55 35.23
N GLN A 585 -26.29 -128.38 35.14
CA GLN A 585 -27.17 -127.65 36.09
C GLN A 585 -26.63 -126.98 37.37
N HIS A 586 -26.61 -125.64 37.33
CA HIS A 586 -27.43 -124.70 38.14
C HIS A 586 -27.63 -123.43 37.28
N GLN A 587 -28.77 -122.73 37.10
CA GLN A 587 -30.05 -122.58 37.84
C GLN A 587 -29.91 -121.95 39.24
N GLN A 588 -30.68 -120.94 39.65
CA GLN A 588 -31.73 -120.19 38.93
C GLN A 588 -31.99 -118.79 39.53
N ASN A 589 -32.63 -117.94 38.70
CA ASN A 589 -33.41 -116.72 38.92
C ASN A 589 -33.63 -116.16 40.35
N VAL A 590 -33.66 -114.82 40.44
CA VAL A 590 -34.92 -114.09 40.74
C VAL A 590 -35.04 -112.88 39.79
N GLU A 591 -36.11 -112.83 39.00
CA GLU A 591 -36.66 -111.62 38.32
C GLU A 591 -37.71 -111.00 39.29
N SER A 592 -38.21 -109.76 39.22
CA SER A 592 -38.34 -108.73 38.17
C SER A 592 -38.34 -107.32 38.86
N ASP A 593 -38.54 -106.13 38.26
CA ASP A 593 -39.66 -105.67 37.39
C ASP A 593 -39.37 -104.32 36.67
N ASP A 594 -40.26 -103.96 35.73
CA ASP A 594 -40.47 -102.77 34.86
C ASP A 594 -39.56 -101.49 35.02
N GLY A 595 -39.16 -100.76 33.95
CA GLY A 595 -39.36 -100.96 32.51
C GLY A 595 -39.17 -99.71 31.61
N LYS A 596 -39.47 -99.88 30.31
CA LYS A 596 -39.75 -98.83 29.25
C LYS A 596 -38.62 -97.94 28.68
N THR A 597 -37.87 -98.55 27.78
CA THR A 597 -37.53 -98.10 26.39
C THR A 597 -37.97 -96.72 25.82
N VAL A 598 -37.01 -96.03 25.18
CA VAL A 598 -37.04 -95.42 23.81
C VAL A 598 -37.90 -94.16 23.51
N VAL A 599 -37.25 -93.09 22.99
CA VAL A 599 -37.51 -92.30 21.74
C VAL A 599 -36.71 -90.97 21.75
N PRO A 600 -36.03 -90.56 20.65
CA PRO A 600 -35.44 -89.23 20.49
C PRO A 600 -36.06 -88.37 19.35
N VAL A 601 -36.61 -87.18 19.64
CA VAL A 601 -37.12 -86.23 18.61
C VAL A 601 -36.85 -84.75 18.98
N LYS A 602 -36.47 -83.94 17.97
CA LYS A 602 -36.29 -82.46 18.02
C LYS A 602 -37.64 -81.72 17.96
N LYS A 603 -37.72 -80.44 18.43
CA LYS A 603 -38.14 -79.27 17.59
C LYS A 603 -38.31 -77.90 18.29
N THR A 604 -37.62 -76.88 17.74
CA THR A 604 -38.05 -75.49 17.40
C THR A 604 -38.60 -74.54 18.51
N THR A 605 -38.43 -73.20 18.44
CA THR A 605 -39.15 -72.31 17.49
C THR A 605 -38.61 -70.86 17.42
N THR A 606 -38.07 -70.48 16.24
CA THR A 606 -38.41 -69.30 15.38
C THR A 606 -38.41 -67.86 15.97
N ARG A 607 -37.51 -66.93 15.55
CA ARG A 607 -37.61 -65.91 14.43
C ARG A 607 -38.70 -64.82 14.67
N ARG A 608 -38.56 -63.50 14.37
CA ARG A 608 -38.05 -62.80 13.16
C ARG A 608 -38.18 -61.24 13.28
N ARG A 609 -37.51 -60.47 12.39
CA ARG A 609 -37.70 -59.02 11.99
C ARG A 609 -36.91 -57.95 12.81
N LYS A 610 -36.45 -56.79 12.26
CA LYS A 610 -36.44 -56.26 10.86
C LYS A 610 -35.39 -55.12 10.63
N VAL A 611 -34.80 -55.08 9.42
CA VAL A 611 -34.44 -53.90 8.56
C VAL A 611 -33.24 -52.95 8.87
N SER A 612 -32.51 -52.67 7.78
CA SER A 612 -31.36 -51.77 7.46
C SER A 612 -31.81 -50.30 7.19
N PRO A 613 -31.03 -49.33 6.60
CA PRO A 613 -29.64 -49.27 6.06
C PRO A 613 -28.80 -48.19 6.84
N PRO A 614 -27.93 -47.26 6.33
CA PRO A 614 -27.30 -47.04 5.01
C PRO A 614 -25.81 -46.54 4.95
N ARG A 615 -25.32 -46.38 3.70
CA ARG A 615 -24.34 -45.38 3.17
C ARG A 615 -22.82 -45.45 3.46
N GLU A 616 -22.09 -45.72 2.38
CA GLU A 616 -20.83 -45.06 2.02
C GLU A 616 -21.06 -43.57 1.65
N HIS A 617 -20.00 -42.77 1.67
CA HIS A 617 -19.87 -41.58 0.83
C HIS A 617 -18.39 -41.27 0.55
N SER A 618 -18.11 -40.85 -0.69
CA SER A 618 -17.10 -39.83 -1.00
C SER A 618 -17.79 -38.48 -1.13
#